data_AF-A0A552G4S7-F1
#
_entry.id   AF-A0A552G4S7-F1
#
_cell.length_a   1.000
_cell.length_b   1.000
_cell.length_c   1.000
_cell.angle_alpha   90.00
_cell.angle_beta   90.00
_cell.angle_gamma   90.00
#
_symmetry.space_group_name_H-M   'P 1'
#
loop_
_entity.id
_entity.type
_entity.pdbx_description
1 polymer ?
#
loop_
_entity_poly.entity_id
_entity_poly.type
_entity_poly.pdbx_seq_one_letter_code
_entity_poly.pdbx_strand_id
1 'polypeptide(L)' 'MVRGSIHKLETYLLLSGRIGLGEQKEIEIIVDILQEESKMIISLIKKREN' A
#
# COMPACT_ATOMS: atom_id res chain seq x y z
N MET A 1 -5.39 12.18 -4.84
CA MET A 1 -5.05 12.10 -3.40
C MET A 1 -4.80 10.68 -2.92
N VAL A 2 -5.77 9.76 -3.02
CA VAL A 2 -5.68 8.38 -2.46
C VAL A 2 -4.44 7.60 -2.92
N ARG A 3 -4.15 7.58 -4.23
CA ARG A 3 -2.96 6.92 -4.79
C ARG A 3 -1.64 7.43 -4.19
N GLY A 4 -1.55 8.73 -3.91
CA GLY A 4 -0.35 9.34 -3.33
C GLY A 4 -0.13 8.92 -1.88
N SER A 5 -1.20 8.79 -1.08
CA SER A 5 -1.12 8.31 0.29
C SER A 5 -0.75 6.83 0.37
N ILE A 6 -1.31 5.99 -0.51
CA ILE A 6 -0.96 4.57 -0.62
C ILE A 6 0.53 4.42 -0.94
N HIS A 7 1.02 5.14 -1.95
CA HIS A 7 2.43 5.06 -2.33
C HIS A 7 3.40 5.48 -1.21
N LYS A 8 3.03 6.51 -0.42
CA LYS A 8 3.81 6.91 0.75
C LYS A 8 3.85 5.80 1.81
N LEU A 9 2.71 5.16 2.07
CA LEU A 9 2.65 4.05 3.03
C LEU A 9 3.52 2.87 2.58
N GLU A 10 3.43 2.50 1.30
CA GLU A 10 4.29 1.49 0.67
C GLU A 10 5.78 1.81 0.86
N THR A 11 6.16 3.07 0.61
CA THR A 11 7.54 3.55 0.80
C THR A 11 7.99 3.41 2.26
N TYR A 12 7.14 3.76 3.23
CA TYR A 12 7.47 3.64 4.65
C TYR A 12 7.60 2.20 5.11
N LEU A 13 6.74 1.29 4.62
CA LEU A 13 6.83 -0.15 4.91
C LEU A 13 8.14 -0.75 4.38
N LEU A 14 8.53 -0.40 3.16
CA LEU A 14 9.80 -0.86 2.59
C LEU A 14 11.01 -0.29 3.35
N LEU A 15 10.94 0.97 3.78
CA LEU A 15 11.98 1.58 4.59
C LEU A 15 12.10 0.93 5.97
N SER A 16 10.98 0.61 6.62
CA SER A 16 11.01 -0.03 7.94
C SER A 16 11.73 -1.38 7.92
N GLY A 17 11.61 -2.15 6.83
CA GLY A 17 12.36 -3.41 6.66
C GLY A 17 13.86 -3.18 6.54
N ARG A 18 14.27 -2.15 5.80
CA ARG A 18 15.69 -1.80 5.63
C ARG A 18 16.37 -1.37 6.94
N ILE A 19 15.62 -0.83 7.89
CA ILE A 19 16.13 -0.43 9.21
C ILE A 19 15.88 -1.48 10.30
N GLY A 20 15.45 -2.69 9.92
CA GLY A 20 15.29 -3.82 10.86
C GLY A 20 14.10 -3.71 11.80
N LEU A 21 13.08 -2.90 11.45
CA LEU A 21 11.85 -2.77 12.26
C LEU A 21 10.78 -3.83 11.95
N GLY A 22 11.07 -4.78 11.08
CA GLY A 22 10.18 -5.90 10.74
C GLY A 22 10.87 -6.89 9.82
N GLU A 23 10.34 -8.11 9.73
CA GLU A 23 10.87 -9.10 8.80
C GLU A 23 10.47 -8.74 7.36
N GLN A 24 11.41 -8.88 6.42
CA GLN A 24 11.19 -8.57 5.01
C GLN A 24 9.96 -9.31 4.45
N LYS A 25 9.77 -10.57 4.85
CA LYS A 25 8.63 -11.40 4.44
C LYS A 25 7.29 -10.85 4.93
N GLU A 26 7.23 -10.36 6.17
CA GLU A 26 6.01 -9.78 6.73
C GLU A 26 5.66 -8.46 6.04
N ILE A 27 6.67 -7.65 5.75
CA ILE A 27 6.53 -6.39 5.02
C ILE A 27 6.03 -6.63 3.60
N GLU A 28 6.57 -7.61 2.90
CA GLU A 28 6.09 -7.99 1.55
C GLU A 28 4.62 -8.40 1.57
N ILE A 29 4.21 -9.21 2.55
CA ILE A 29 2.80 -9.59 2.73
C ILE A 29 1.91 -8.37 2.95
N ILE A 30 2.33 -7.42 3.79
CA ILE A 30 1.57 -6.19 4.05
C ILE A 30 1.46 -5.32 2.79
N VAL A 31 2.54 -5.20 2.02
CA VAL A 31 2.55 -4.46 0.76
C VAL A 31 1.60 -5.09 -0.26
N ASP A 32 1.62 -6.42 -0.41
CA ASP A 32 0.71 -7.13 -1.32
C ASP A 32 -0.76 -6.89 -0.95
N ILE A 33 -1.10 -7.00 0.35
CA ILE A 33 -2.45 -6.71 0.84
C ILE A 33 -2.84 -5.25 0.55
N LEU A 34 -1.93 -4.30 0.83
CA LEU A 34 -2.15 -2.88 0.58
C LEU A 34 -2.45 -2.62 -0.90
N GLN A 35 -1.75 -3.28 -1.82
CA GLN A 35 -1.98 -3.14 -3.26
C GLN A 35 -3.34 -3.67 -3.70
N GLU A 36 -3.75 -4.84 -3.21
CA GLU A 36 -5.05 -5.43 -3.55
C GLU A 36 -6.21 -4.57 -3.04
N GLU A 37 -6.17 -4.15 -1.78
CA GLU A 37 -7.18 -3.26 -1.19
C GLU A 37 -7.25 -1.91 -1.93
N SER A 38 -6.09 -1.39 -2.32
CA SER A 38 -5.98 -0.15 -3.08
C SER A 38 -6.66 -0.23 -4.45
N LYS A 39 -6.56 -1.37 -5.15
CA LYS A 39 -7.25 -1.58 -6.43
C LYS A 39 -8.76 -1.50 -6.25
N MET A 40 -9.31 -2.10 -5.19
CA MET A 40 -10.73 -2.02 -4.88
C MET A 40 -11.18 -0.58 -4.61
N ILE A 41 -10.48 0.16 -3.75
CA ILE A 41 -10.81 1.54 -3.41
C ILE A 41 -10.75 2.45 -4.66
N ILE A 42 -9.71 2.31 -5.49
CA ILE A 42 -9.57 3.08 -6.73
C ILE A 42 -10.72 2.76 -7.70
N SER A 43 -11.11 1.49 -7.81
CA SER A 43 -12.24 1.06 -8.66
C SER A 43 -13.55 1.69 -8.19
N LEU A 44 -13.80 1.70 -6.88
CA LEU A 44 -15.01 2.29 -6.29
C LEU A 44 -15.07 3.81 -6.51
N ILE A 45 -13.95 4.52 -6.36
CA ILE A 45 -13.88 5.97 -6.62
C ILE A 45 -14.22 6.25 -8.09
N LYS A 46 -13.57 5.53 -9.02
CA LYS A 46 -13.84 5.69 -10.46
C LYS A 46 -15.30 5.41 -10.84
N LYS A 47 -15.93 4.44 -10.18
CA LYS A 47 -17.35 4.11 -10.40
C LYS A 47 -18.30 5.20 -9.88
N ARG A 48 -17.88 6.05 -8.95
CA ARG A 48 -18.67 7.17 -8.41
C ARG A 48 -18.49 8.47 -9.19
N GLU A 49 -17.37 8.62 -9.89
CA GLU A 49 -17.06 9.79 -10.71
C GLU A 49 -17.69 9.74 -12.12
N ASN A 50 -18.13 8.55 -12.56
CA ASN A 50 -18.95 8.31 -13.75
C ASN A 50 -20.42 8.14 -13.39
#